data_AF-Q8CV23-F1
#
_entry.id   AF-Q8CV23-F1
#
_cell.length_a   1.000
_cell.length_b   1.000
_cell.length_c   1.000
_cell.angle_alpha   90.00
_cell.angle_beta   90.00
_cell.angle_gamma   90.00
#
_symmetry.space_group_name_H-M   'P 1'
#
loop_
_entity.id
_entity.type
_entity.pdbx_description
1 polymer ?
#
loop_
_entity_poly.entity_id
_entity_poly.type
_entity_poly.pdbx_seq_one_letter_code
_entity_poly.pdbx_strand_id
1 'polypeptide(L)'
;MRNIFSNQGVCPLGPIALAACLQVDATCYNAVTKETTELKEGRVVIDLKDIEGSPDGMTIDVNDRLWVALWGGSRVICVDPRLGKIVESITLPVSNVTSCTFGGPKMRTLYITTASEGIGNDKFKLEPLAGSLFSCQVGVQGLASIPYV
;
A
#
# COMPACT_ATOMS: atom_id res chain seq x y z
N MET A 1 -10.10 -31.06 -29.93
CA MET A 1 -11.20 -32.05 -29.94
C MET A 1 -11.47 -32.48 -28.52
N ARG A 2 -12.75 -32.54 -28.16
CA ARG A 2 -13.29 -32.94 -26.86
C ARG A 2 -12.83 -34.35 -26.47
N ASN A 3 -12.70 -34.60 -25.18
CA ASN A 3 -13.37 -35.78 -24.63
C ASN A 3 -13.89 -35.51 -23.22
N ILE A 4 -15.13 -35.92 -23.05
CA ILE A 4 -16.06 -35.64 -21.97
C ILE A 4 -16.59 -37.02 -21.53
N PHE A 5 -16.61 -37.24 -20.20
CA PHE A 5 -17.34 -38.23 -19.38
C PHE A 5 -17.10 -39.75 -19.48
N SER A 6 -16.79 -40.35 -18.33
CA SER A 6 -17.53 -41.48 -17.71
C SER A 6 -17.04 -41.64 -16.26
N ASN A 7 -17.80 -41.97 -15.21
CA ASN A 7 -19.22 -41.98 -14.90
C ASN A 7 -19.27 -42.25 -13.37
N GLN A 8 -20.07 -41.46 -12.63
CA GLN A 8 -20.73 -41.75 -11.33
C GLN A 8 -19.97 -42.42 -10.16
N GLY A 9 -19.91 -41.69 -9.04
CA GLY A 9 -19.53 -42.20 -7.72
C GLY A 9 -19.97 -41.25 -6.59
N VAL A 10 -21.27 -41.34 -6.26
CA VAL A 10 -22.05 -40.85 -5.11
C VAL A 10 -21.31 -40.07 -4.00
N CYS A 11 -21.85 -38.89 -3.66
CA CYS A 11 -21.61 -38.15 -2.41
C CYS A 11 -22.38 -38.77 -1.23
N PRO A 12 -21.74 -39.15 -0.11
CA PRO A 12 -22.40 -39.22 1.19
C PRO A 12 -21.88 -38.08 2.08
N LEU A 13 -22.79 -37.29 2.63
CA LEU A 13 -22.50 -36.13 3.47
C LEU A 13 -21.66 -36.47 4.71
N GLY A 14 -20.53 -35.78 4.87
CA GLY A 14 -19.82 -35.55 6.14
C GLY A 14 -18.34 -35.12 5.96
N PRO A 15 -17.77 -34.36 6.91
CA PRO A 15 -18.19 -33.03 7.36
C PRO A 15 -17.77 -31.95 6.33
N ILE A 16 -18.46 -30.82 6.38
CA ILE A 16 -18.27 -29.63 5.55
C ILE A 16 -16.80 -29.17 5.63
N ALA A 17 -16.01 -29.48 4.61
CA ALA A 17 -14.81 -28.73 4.31
C ALA A 17 -15.31 -27.38 3.78
N LEU A 18 -15.35 -26.38 4.65
CA LEU A 18 -15.42 -24.99 4.26
C LEU A 18 -14.10 -24.65 3.56
N ALA A 19 -13.91 -25.16 2.35
CA ALA A 19 -13.00 -24.55 1.39
C ALA A 19 -13.66 -23.23 1.00
N ALA A 20 -13.53 -22.23 1.86
CA ALA A 20 -13.69 -20.85 1.46
C ALA A 20 -12.59 -20.61 0.41
N CYS A 21 -12.92 -20.90 -0.84
CA CYS A 21 -12.23 -20.35 -1.97
C CYS A 21 -12.44 -18.83 -1.88
N LEU A 22 -11.59 -18.15 -1.12
CA LEU A 22 -11.48 -16.70 -1.15
C LEU A 22 -10.79 -16.37 -2.49
N GLN A 23 -11.54 -16.48 -3.59
CA GLN A 23 -11.16 -15.82 -4.82
C GLN A 23 -11.34 -14.33 -4.58
N VAL A 24 -10.22 -13.61 -4.51
CA VAL A 24 -10.18 -12.16 -4.55
C VAL A 24 -9.93 -11.79 -6.00
N ASP A 25 -10.99 -11.49 -6.73
CA ASP A 25 -10.89 -10.90 -8.06
C ASP A 25 -10.57 -9.41 -7.90
N ALA A 26 -9.49 -8.95 -8.54
CA ALA A 26 -9.06 -7.56 -8.49
C ALA A 26 -9.25 -6.90 -9.85
N THR A 27 -10.06 -5.84 -9.89
CA THR A 27 -10.33 -5.04 -11.09
C THR A 27 -9.80 -3.62 -10.89
N CYS A 28 -9.34 -2.97 -11.96
CA CYS A 28 -9.07 -1.54 -11.91
C CYS A 28 -10.36 -0.76 -12.17
N TYR A 29 -10.76 0.03 -11.19
CA TYR A 29 -11.89 0.94 -11.30
C TYR A 29 -11.40 2.36 -11.55
N ASN A 30 -11.82 2.95 -12.66
CA ASN A 30 -11.62 4.37 -12.90
C ASN A 30 -12.74 5.14 -12.22
N ALA A 31 -12.46 5.75 -11.07
CA ALA A 31 -13.48 6.46 -10.31
C ALA A 31 -13.95 7.78 -10.95
N VAL A 32 -13.29 8.25 -12.02
CA VAL A 32 -13.74 9.41 -12.83
C VAL A 32 -14.72 8.96 -13.91
N THR A 33 -14.36 7.93 -14.70
CA THR A 33 -15.22 7.45 -15.80
C THR A 33 -16.27 6.43 -15.34
N LYS A 34 -16.12 5.90 -14.12
CA LYS A 34 -16.88 4.77 -13.57
C LYS A 34 -16.74 3.48 -14.37
N GLU A 35 -15.71 3.38 -15.20
CA GLU A 35 -15.40 2.19 -15.98
C GLU A 35 -14.57 1.22 -15.15
N THR A 36 -14.84 -0.06 -15.33
CA THR A 36 -14.08 -1.15 -14.74
C THR A 36 -13.33 -1.86 -15.84
N THR A 37 -12.03 -2.08 -15.62
CA THR A 37 -11.18 -2.86 -16.51
C THR A 37 -10.47 -3.96 -15.71
N GLU A 38 -9.98 -4.98 -16.39
CA GLU A 38 -9.17 -6.03 -15.76
C GLU A 38 -7.77 -5.52 -15.45
N LEU A 39 -7.24 -5.89 -14.29
CA LEU A 39 -5.82 -5.68 -13.99
C LEU A 39 -4.99 -6.53 -14.96
N LYS A 40 -4.02 -5.88 -15.60
CA LYS A 40 -3.04 -6.57 -16.44
C LYS A 40 -1.89 -7.12 -15.59
N GLU A 41 -1.04 -7.92 -16.20
CA GLU A 41 0.18 -8.42 -15.58
C GLU A 41 1.01 -7.25 -15.02
N GLY A 42 1.37 -7.36 -13.73
CA GLY A 42 2.15 -6.35 -13.05
C GLY A 42 3.59 -6.32 -13.53
N ARG A 43 4.25 -5.17 -13.36
CA ARG A 43 5.70 -5.02 -13.55
C ARG A 43 6.33 -4.48 -12.28
N VAL A 44 7.59 -4.81 -12.06
CA VAL A 44 8.39 -4.18 -10.99
C VAL A 44 8.61 -2.71 -11.37
N VAL A 45 8.13 -1.81 -10.52
CA VAL A 45 8.33 -0.36 -10.66
C VAL A 45 9.68 0.06 -10.07
N ILE A 46 10.02 -0.50 -8.91
CA ILE A 46 11.29 -0.28 -8.21
C ILE A 46 11.63 -1.53 -7.38
N ASP A 47 12.92 -1.87 -7.32
CA ASP A 47 13.44 -2.92 -6.42
C ASP A 47 13.98 -2.23 -5.15
N LEU A 48 13.41 -2.58 -4.00
CA LEU A 48 13.74 -1.99 -2.70
C LEU A 48 14.62 -2.89 -1.82
N LYS A 49 15.18 -3.99 -2.35
CA LYS A 49 15.98 -4.95 -1.55
C LYS A 49 17.16 -4.32 -0.79
N ASP A 50 17.72 -3.25 -1.33
CA ASP A 50 18.88 -2.54 -0.76
C ASP A 50 18.46 -1.32 0.08
N ILE A 51 17.16 -1.14 0.30
CA ILE A 51 16.58 -0.09 1.13
C ILE A 51 16.08 -0.71 2.43
N GLU A 52 16.40 -0.07 3.55
CA GLU A 52 15.94 -0.51 4.86
C GLU A 52 14.42 -0.38 5.00
N GLY A 53 13.79 -1.44 5.53
CA GLY A 53 12.35 -1.53 5.73
C GLY A 53 11.60 -2.18 4.57
N SER A 54 10.29 -2.31 4.76
CA SER A 54 9.37 -2.93 3.80
C SER A 54 8.27 -1.94 3.40
N PRO A 55 7.85 -1.90 2.12
CA PRO A 55 6.76 -1.04 1.70
C PRO A 55 5.45 -1.45 2.39
N ASP A 56 4.73 -0.47 2.93
CA ASP A 56 3.42 -0.62 3.57
C ASP A 56 2.38 0.22 2.79
N GLY A 57 1.77 1.22 3.42
CA GLY A 57 0.82 2.13 2.75
C GLY A 57 1.47 3.10 1.76
N MET A 58 0.71 3.47 0.72
CA MET A 58 1.16 4.41 -0.31
C MET A 58 0.05 5.35 -0.79
N THR A 59 0.46 6.47 -1.40
CA THR A 59 -0.41 7.42 -2.09
C THR A 59 0.25 7.95 -3.38
N ILE A 60 -0.44 8.74 -4.19
CA ILE A 60 0.06 9.29 -5.46
C ILE A 60 -0.09 10.82 -5.50
N ASP A 61 0.86 11.48 -6.15
CA ASP A 61 0.82 12.93 -6.38
C ASP A 61 0.34 13.32 -7.79
N VAL A 62 0.15 14.62 -8.05
CA VAL A 62 -0.29 15.14 -9.37
C VAL A 62 0.69 14.88 -10.52
N ASN A 63 1.91 14.43 -10.23
CA ASN A 63 2.91 14.07 -11.23
C ASN A 63 2.99 12.55 -11.47
N ASP A 64 2.02 11.79 -10.99
CA ASP A 64 1.97 10.32 -11.02
C ASP A 64 3.12 9.65 -10.24
N ARG A 65 3.70 10.32 -9.22
CA ARG A 65 4.74 9.71 -8.38
C ARG A 65 4.13 9.03 -7.18
N LEU A 66 4.71 7.89 -6.80
CA LEU A 66 4.27 7.07 -5.68
C LEU A 66 4.98 7.51 -4.40
N TRP A 67 4.22 7.86 -3.37
CA TRP A 67 4.72 8.13 -2.03
C TRP A 67 4.46 6.89 -1.17
N VAL A 68 5.52 6.22 -0.73
CA VAL A 68 5.47 4.89 -0.09
C VAL A 68 6.07 4.97 1.31
N ALA A 69 5.29 4.61 2.33
CA ALA A 69 5.76 4.44 3.69
C ALA A 69 6.55 3.14 3.83
N LEU A 70 7.66 3.17 4.57
CA LEU A 70 8.50 2.01 4.81
C LEU A 70 8.43 1.58 6.28
N TRP A 71 7.82 0.43 6.53
CA TRP A 71 7.82 -0.23 7.82
C TRP A 71 9.23 -0.67 8.20
N GLY A 72 9.72 -0.25 9.35
CA GLY A 72 11.10 -0.49 9.80
C GLY A 72 12.16 0.31 9.03
N GLY A 73 11.75 1.19 8.11
CA GLY A 73 12.67 1.99 7.29
C GLY A 73 12.80 3.46 7.75
N SER A 74 12.04 3.85 8.77
CA SER A 74 12.01 5.20 9.35
C SER A 74 11.77 6.32 8.34
N ARG A 75 11.06 6.05 7.24
CA ARG A 75 10.88 7.02 6.16
C ARG A 75 9.65 6.79 5.30
N VAL A 76 9.28 7.85 4.60
CA VAL A 76 8.50 7.79 3.36
C VAL A 76 9.44 8.07 2.19
N ILE A 77 9.29 7.35 1.07
CA ILE A 77 10.01 7.59 -0.17
C ILE A 77 9.05 8.04 -1.28
N CYS A 78 9.49 8.95 -2.14
CA CYS A 78 8.79 9.30 -3.38
C CYS A 78 9.49 8.61 -4.55
N VAL A 79 8.77 7.78 -5.29
CA VAL A 79 9.26 6.99 -6.43
C VAL A 79 8.65 7.55 -7.70
N ASP A 80 9.49 7.84 -8.68
CA ASP A 80 9.04 8.10 -10.05
C ASP A 80 8.90 6.76 -10.79
N PRO A 81 7.67 6.31 -11.10
CA PRO A 81 7.43 5.00 -11.69
C PRO A 81 7.80 4.92 -13.18
N ARG A 82 8.04 6.07 -13.83
CA ARG A 82 8.48 6.16 -15.22
C ARG A 82 9.99 5.98 -15.30
N LEU A 83 10.72 6.51 -14.33
CA LEU A 83 12.18 6.38 -14.23
C LEU A 83 12.65 5.17 -13.41
N GLY A 84 11.78 4.60 -12.56
CA GLY A 84 12.11 3.51 -11.65
C GLY A 84 13.11 3.93 -10.56
N LYS A 85 12.99 5.16 -10.05
CA LYS A 85 13.95 5.76 -9.10
C LYS A 85 13.25 6.47 -7.96
N ILE A 86 13.91 6.48 -6.80
CA ILE A 86 13.54 7.35 -5.68
C ILE A 86 13.99 8.78 -6.02
N VAL A 87 13.05 9.72 -5.96
CA VAL A 87 13.28 11.15 -6.25
C VAL A 87 13.25 12.03 -4.99
N GLU A 88 12.65 11.54 -3.92
CA GLU A 88 12.60 12.23 -2.63
C GLU A 88 12.50 11.24 -1.48
N SER A 89 12.92 11.62 -0.28
CA SER A 89 12.72 10.84 0.94
C SER A 89 12.53 11.75 2.15
N ILE A 90 11.54 11.40 2.98
CA ILE A 90 11.25 12.07 4.25
C ILE A 90 11.59 11.10 5.37
N THR A 91 12.57 11.43 6.19
CA THR A 91 12.96 10.65 7.37
C THR A 91 12.10 11.02 8.57
N LEU A 92 11.72 10.03 9.37
CA LEU A 92 10.96 10.18 10.60
C LEU A 92 11.78 9.69 11.81
N PRO A 93 11.53 10.22 13.02
CA PRO A 93 12.21 9.80 14.24
C PRO A 93 11.65 8.50 14.83
N VAL A 94 11.02 7.65 14.02
CA VAL A 94 10.39 6.39 14.43
C VAL A 94 10.54 5.35 13.34
N SER A 95 10.70 4.08 13.74
CA SER A 95 11.01 2.96 12.84
C SER A 95 9.84 2.55 11.95
N ASN A 96 8.65 2.41 12.53
CA ASN A 96 7.51 1.76 11.87
C ASN A 96 6.59 2.79 11.23
N VAL A 97 6.93 3.25 10.02
CA VAL A 97 6.09 4.13 9.22
C VAL A 97 5.10 3.29 8.42
N THR A 98 3.80 3.50 8.63
CA THR A 98 2.75 2.58 8.15
C THR A 98 2.04 3.06 6.90
N SER A 99 1.71 4.35 6.81
CA SER A 99 1.00 4.87 5.63
C SER A 99 1.20 6.37 5.52
N CYS A 100 0.83 6.92 4.35
CA CYS A 100 0.81 8.35 4.14
C CYS A 100 -0.32 8.78 3.19
N THR A 101 -0.81 10.00 3.38
CA THR A 101 -1.81 10.61 2.51
C THR A 101 -1.64 12.12 2.45
N PHE A 102 -2.02 12.72 1.32
CA PHE A 102 -2.02 14.16 1.18
C PHE A 102 -3.27 14.79 1.80
N GLY A 103 -3.11 16.01 2.31
CA GLY A 103 -4.20 16.78 2.88
C GLY A 103 -3.87 18.27 3.02
N GLY A 104 -4.67 18.94 3.84
CA GLY A 104 -4.64 20.39 4.03
C GLY A 104 -5.26 21.16 2.85
N PRO A 105 -5.47 22.48 2.99
CA PRO A 105 -6.26 23.27 2.04
C PRO A 105 -5.73 23.29 0.61
N LYS A 106 -4.43 23.03 0.42
CA LYS A 106 -3.76 23.00 -0.88
C LYS A 106 -3.34 21.60 -1.33
N MET A 107 -3.69 20.56 -0.56
CA MET A 107 -3.21 19.18 -0.78
C MET A 107 -1.67 19.10 -0.84
N ARG A 108 -0.96 19.89 -0.02
CA ARG A 108 0.53 19.91 0.04
C ARG A 108 1.09 19.44 1.38
N THR A 109 0.22 19.12 2.32
CA THR A 109 0.63 18.50 3.59
C THR A 109 0.58 16.99 3.42
N LEU A 110 1.68 16.29 3.64
CA LEU A 110 1.69 14.84 3.75
C LEU A 110 1.50 14.45 5.21
N TYR A 111 0.38 13.78 5.51
CA TYR A 111 0.10 13.16 6.80
C TYR A 111 0.63 11.73 6.80
N ILE A 112 1.29 11.32 7.88
CA ILE A 112 2.04 10.07 7.94
C ILE A 112 1.69 9.34 9.24
N THR A 113 1.13 8.14 9.12
CA THR A 113 0.81 7.28 10.27
C THR A 113 1.99 6.38 10.58
N THR A 114 2.13 6.04 11.87
CA THR A 114 3.20 5.18 12.36
C THR A 114 2.64 4.19 13.38
N ALA A 115 3.40 3.15 13.72
CA ALA A 115 3.02 2.14 14.70
C ALA A 115 4.04 2.06 15.85
N SER A 116 3.55 1.68 17.03
CA SER A 116 4.39 1.28 18.17
C SER A 116 4.48 -0.24 18.32
N GLU A 117 3.80 -0.99 17.45
CA GLU A 117 3.82 -2.45 17.46
C GLU A 117 5.25 -2.98 17.29
N GLY A 118 5.62 -3.96 18.12
CA GLY A 118 6.96 -4.56 18.13
C GLY A 118 8.07 -3.68 18.74
N ILE A 119 7.75 -2.47 19.23
CA ILE A 119 8.73 -1.62 19.92
C ILE A 119 8.73 -1.93 21.41
N GLY A 120 9.77 -2.65 21.86
CA GLY A 120 9.98 -2.93 23.28
C GLY A 120 10.34 -1.69 24.10
N ASN A 121 10.18 -1.77 25.42
CA ASN A 121 10.34 -0.65 26.37
C ASN A 121 11.66 0.14 26.21
N ASP A 122 12.78 -0.53 25.93
CA ASP A 122 14.07 0.15 25.78
C ASP A 122 14.18 0.92 24.46
N LYS A 123 13.63 0.36 23.37
CA LYS A 123 13.53 1.10 22.10
C LYS A 123 12.54 2.24 22.18
N PHE A 124 11.46 2.10 22.95
CA PHE A 124 10.48 3.17 23.13
C PHE A 124 11.10 4.42 23.79
N LYS A 125 12.13 4.26 24.63
CA LYS A 125 12.91 5.40 25.16
C LYS A 125 13.68 6.16 24.07
N LEU A 126 14.10 5.45 23.02
CA LEU A 126 14.81 6.03 21.88
C LEU A 126 13.85 6.62 20.84
N GLU A 127 12.66 6.03 20.70
CA GLU A 127 11.61 6.42 19.76
C GLU A 127 10.30 6.75 20.49
N PRO A 128 10.28 7.80 21.35
CA PRO A 128 9.11 8.10 22.19
C PRO A 128 7.87 8.52 21.40
N LEU A 129 8.04 8.84 20.11
CA LEU A 129 6.95 9.21 19.22
C LEU A 129 6.39 8.02 18.42
N ALA A 130 6.86 6.79 18.66
CA ALA A 130 6.35 5.64 17.93
C ALA A 130 4.83 5.47 18.13
N GLY A 131 4.10 5.26 17.03
CA GLY A 131 2.63 5.22 17.02
C GLY A 131 1.98 6.60 16.87
N SER A 132 2.74 7.69 16.77
CA SER A 132 2.21 9.03 16.55
C SER A 132 1.82 9.29 15.10
N LEU A 133 0.98 10.30 14.89
CA LEU A 133 0.70 10.89 13.58
C LEU A 133 1.68 12.04 13.32
N PHE A 134 2.33 12.04 12.16
CA PHE A 134 3.21 13.11 11.70
C PHE A 134 2.57 13.88 10.54
N SER A 135 3.03 15.11 10.33
CA SER A 135 2.71 15.87 9.13
C SER A 135 3.90 16.70 8.68
N CYS A 136 4.08 16.86 7.37
CA CYS A 136 5.10 17.74 6.80
C CYS A 136 4.58 18.40 5.52
N GLN A 137 5.11 19.58 5.19
CA GLN A 137 4.84 20.23 3.91
C GLN A 137 5.79 19.70 2.85
N VAL A 138 5.25 19.35 1.68
CA VAL A 138 6.03 18.90 0.53
C VAL A 138 5.85 19.84 -0.67
N GLY A 139 6.80 19.80 -1.61
CA GLY A 139 6.83 20.69 -2.77
C GLY A 139 5.78 20.40 -3.84
N VAL A 140 5.08 19.27 -3.73
CA VAL A 140 4.11 18.77 -4.71
C VAL A 140 2.70 18.73 -4.14
N GLN A 141 1.72 18.83 -5.03
CA GLN A 141 0.32 18.65 -4.67
C GLN A 141 -0.07 17.16 -4.79
N GLY A 142 -0.84 16.67 -3.82
CA GLY A 142 -1.50 15.37 -3.89
C GLY A 142 -2.89 15.41 -4.50
N LEU A 143 -3.52 14.24 -4.58
CA LEU A 143 -4.91 14.09 -5.04
C LEU A 143 -5.85 13.90 -3.87
N ALA A 144 -7.05 14.49 -3.97
CA ALA A 144 -8.10 14.27 -2.98
C ALA A 144 -8.60 12.82 -3.06
N SER A 145 -8.86 12.20 -1.91
CA SER A 145 -9.48 10.88 -1.86
C SER A 145 -10.84 10.90 -2.55
N ILE A 146 -11.11 9.87 -3.34
CA ILE A 146 -12.36 9.74 -4.06
C ILE A 146 -13.35 9.04 -3.14
N PRO A 147 -14.53 9.64 -2.85
CA PRO A 147 -15.52 8.99 -2.00
C PRO A 147 -16.02 7.72 -2.66
N TYR A 148 -16.31 6.71 -1.85
CA TYR A 148 -17.07 5.55 -2.30
C TYR A 148 -18.50 6.01 -2.62
N VAL A 149 -18.98 5.72 -3.83
CA VAL A 149 -20.30 6.11 -4.34
C VAL A 149 -21.12 4.90 -4.75
#